data_AF-A0A9P6XR77-F1
#
_entry.id   AF-A0A9P6XR77-F1
#
_cell.length_a   1.000
_cell.length_b   1.000
_cell.length_c   1.000
_cell.angle_alpha   90.00
_cell.angle_beta   90.00
_cell.angle_gamma   90.00
#
_symmetry.space_group_name_H-M   'P 1'
#
loop_
_entity.id
_entity.type
_entity.pdbx_description
1 polymer ?
#
loop_
_entity_poly.entity_id
_entity_poly.type
_entity_poly.pdbx_seq_one_letter_code
_entity_poly.pdbx_strand_id
1 'polypeptide(L)'
;MNEYRSSIVFASPDLPLRDDVRRLGALVGDLLVEQVSAAFLDDVEDVRTRAIARREDQAPLSALADGLAGRSPQQAETMVRAFSTYFQVVNIAERVRSPMACRMHCST
;
A
#
# COMPACT_ATOMS: atom_id res chain seq x y z
N MET A 1 -35.62 -14.57 -29.00
CA MET A 1 -35.81 -13.60 -27.91
C MET A 1 -35.32 -14.24 -26.63
N ASN A 2 -34.12 -13.90 -26.16
CA ASN A 2 -33.61 -14.34 -24.86
C ASN A 2 -33.07 -13.10 -24.14
N GLU A 3 -34.00 -12.29 -23.62
CA GLU A 3 -33.68 -11.21 -22.70
C GLU A 3 -33.66 -11.79 -21.28
N TYR A 4 -32.47 -11.86 -20.70
CA TYR A 4 -32.16 -11.44 -19.32
C TYR A 4 -30.68 -11.72 -19.09
N ARG A 5 -29.82 -11.01 -19.85
CA ARG A 5 -28.46 -10.72 -19.41
C ARG A 5 -28.55 -9.66 -18.32
N SER A 6 -28.93 -10.06 -17.11
CA SER A 6 -28.91 -9.18 -15.95
C SER A 6 -27.62 -9.39 -15.19
N SER A 7 -26.69 -8.51 -15.52
CA SER A 7 -25.36 -8.33 -14.97
C SER A 7 -25.37 -8.36 -13.44
N ILE A 8 -24.85 -9.44 -12.86
CA ILE A 8 -24.27 -9.36 -11.52
C ILE A 8 -22.86 -8.80 -11.73
N VAL A 9 -22.75 -7.48 -11.74
CA VAL A 9 -21.47 -6.81 -11.51
C VAL A 9 -21.12 -7.13 -10.07
N PHE A 10 -20.20 -8.07 -9.86
CA PHE A 10 -19.51 -8.14 -8.58
C PHE A 10 -18.81 -6.79 -8.40
N ALA A 11 -19.41 -5.89 -7.61
CA ALA A 11 -18.63 -4.82 -7.01
C ALA A 11 -17.55 -5.54 -6.19
N SER A 12 -16.34 -5.57 -6.74
CA SER A 12 -15.24 -6.36 -6.19
C SER A 12 -15.11 -6.00 -4.70
N PRO A 13 -15.10 -6.96 -3.76
CA PRO A 13 -14.89 -6.71 -2.33
C PRO A 13 -13.65 -5.87 -2.02
N ASP A 14 -12.76 -5.72 -3.00
CA ASP A 14 -11.55 -4.91 -3.01
C ASP A 14 -11.79 -3.39 -3.01
N LEU A 15 -12.94 -2.90 -3.48
CA LEU A 15 -13.21 -1.46 -3.59
C LEU A 15 -13.19 -0.74 -2.23
N PRO A 16 -13.91 -1.21 -1.19
CA PRO A 16 -13.80 -0.65 0.15
C PRO A 16 -12.40 -0.76 0.78
N LEU A 17 -11.61 -1.80 0.42
CA LEU A 17 -10.26 -1.98 0.94
C LEU A 17 -9.28 -0.97 0.35
N ARG A 18 -9.41 -0.74 -0.96
CA ARG A 18 -8.61 0.26 -1.67
C ARG A 18 -8.87 1.67 -1.11
N ASP A 19 -10.11 1.97 -0.76
CA ASP A 19 -10.47 3.29 -0.20
C ASP A 19 -9.94 3.47 1.23
N ASP A 20 -10.02 2.44 2.09
CA ASP A 20 -9.44 2.49 3.44
C ASP A 20 -7.91 2.62 3.39
N VAL A 21 -7.25 1.84 2.54
CA VAL A 21 -5.80 1.91 2.33
C VAL A 21 -5.39 3.28 1.78
N ARG A 22 -6.16 3.86 0.85
CA ARG A 22 -5.92 5.22 0.35
C ARG A 22 -6.06 6.26 1.46
N ARG A 23 -7.12 6.18 2.26
CA ARG A 23 -7.38 7.15 3.33
C ARG A 23 -6.30 7.08 4.42
N LEU A 24 -5.93 5.87 4.83
CA LEU A 24 -4.87 5.70 5.82
C LEU A 24 -3.48 6.05 5.25
N GLY A 25 -3.25 5.77 3.96
CA GLY A 25 -2.04 6.19 3.26
C GLY A 25 -1.90 7.71 3.21
N ALA A 26 -3.00 8.45 3.00
CA ALA A 26 -3.01 9.91 3.06
C ALA A 26 -2.62 10.43 4.46
N LEU A 27 -3.17 9.83 5.53
CA LEU A 27 -2.82 10.20 6.91
C LEU A 27 -1.34 9.93 7.23
N VAL A 28 -0.76 8.84 6.72
CA VAL A 28 0.68 8.59 6.86
C VAL A 28 1.50 9.64 6.10
N GLY A 29 1.04 10.03 4.90
CA GLY A 29 1.64 11.10 4.12
C GLY A 29 1.67 12.41 4.90
N ASP A 30 0.54 12.83 5.45
CA ASP A 30 0.42 14.04 6.27
C ASP A 30 1.39 14.01 7.47
N LEU A 31 1.48 12.87 8.15
CA LEU A 31 2.41 12.68 9.27
C LEU A 31 3.88 12.77 8.84
N LEU A 32 4.24 12.25 7.66
CA LEU A 32 5.61 12.37 7.13
C LEU A 32 5.97 13.81 6.78
N VAL A 33 5.01 14.59 6.27
CA VAL A 33 5.21 16.03 6.02
C VAL A 33 5.46 16.76 7.32
N GLU A 34 4.65 16.49 8.36
CA GLU A 34 4.76 17.15 9.66
C GLU A 34 6.05 16.79 10.42
N GLN A 35 6.45 15.51 10.40
CA GLN A 35 7.56 15.01 11.22
C GLN A 35 8.92 15.10 10.53
N VAL A 36 8.96 15.11 9.20
CA VAL A 36 10.21 15.09 8.43
C VAL A 36 10.28 16.26 7.46
N SER A 37 9.50 16.22 6.38
CA SER A 37 9.31 17.33 5.42
C SER A 37 8.46 16.89 4.23
N ALA A 38 7.93 17.85 3.48
CA ALA A 38 7.29 17.61 2.19
C ALA A 38 8.25 16.97 1.16
N ALA A 39 9.49 17.46 1.07
CA ALA A 39 10.50 16.91 0.17
C ALA A 39 10.80 15.43 0.45
N PHE A 40 10.80 15.03 1.73
CA PHE A 40 10.97 13.63 2.10
C PHE A 40 9.79 12.76 1.68
N LEU A 41 8.55 13.27 1.74
CA LEU A 41 7.39 12.53 1.23
C LEU A 41 7.50 12.33 -0.29
N ASP A 42 7.92 13.35 -1.04
CA ASP A 42 8.13 13.25 -2.48
C ASP A 42 9.17 12.16 -2.82
N ASP A 43 10.27 12.11 -2.08
CA ASP A 43 11.30 11.08 -2.22
C ASP A 43 10.76 9.67 -1.93
N VAL A 44 9.90 9.52 -0.91
CA VAL A 44 9.26 8.24 -0.57
C VAL A 44 8.32 7.80 -1.69
N GLU A 45 7.52 8.71 -2.25
CA GLU A 45 6.57 8.41 -3.33
C GLU A 45 7.28 8.09 -4.66
N ASP A 46 8.41 8.73 -4.96
CA ASP A 46 9.26 8.37 -6.12
C ASP A 46 9.77 6.92 -6.01
N VAL A 47 10.33 6.55 -4.84
CA VAL A 47 10.79 5.18 -4.58
C VAL A 47 9.62 4.20 -4.64
N ARG A 48 8.46 4.56 -4.08
CA ARG A 48 7.24 3.74 -4.08
C ARG A 48 6.75 3.48 -5.51
N THR A 49 6.73 4.50 -6.35
CA THR A 49 6.29 4.42 -7.76
C THR A 49 7.21 3.50 -8.56
N ARG A 50 8.53 3.61 -8.37
CA ARG A 50 9.52 2.72 -9.01
C ARG A 50 9.37 1.28 -8.54
N ALA A 51 9.09 1.06 -7.26
CA ALA A 51 8.85 -0.28 -6.71
C ALA A 51 7.57 -0.92 -7.29
N ILE A 52 6.51 -0.13 -7.45
CA ILE A 52 5.25 -0.59 -8.08
C ILE A 52 5.50 -0.92 -9.56
N ALA A 53 6.12 -0.03 -10.33
CA ALA A 53 6.46 -0.26 -11.73
C ALA A 53 7.35 -1.51 -11.90
N ARG A 54 8.27 -1.74 -10.95
CA ARG A 54 9.09 -2.97 -10.94
C ARG A 54 8.25 -4.23 -10.78
N ARG A 55 7.22 -4.18 -9.92
CA ARG A 55 6.33 -5.30 -9.60
C ARG A 55 5.29 -5.57 -10.70
N GLU A 56 4.69 -4.51 -11.25
CA GLU A 56 3.56 -4.60 -12.18
C GLU A 56 4.01 -4.62 -13.63
N ASP A 57 4.96 -3.75 -13.99
CA ASP A 57 5.41 -3.56 -15.38
C ASP A 57 6.76 -4.25 -15.67
N GLN A 58 7.26 -5.05 -14.73
CA GLN A 58 8.58 -5.70 -14.81
C GLN A 58 9.72 -4.71 -15.14
N ALA A 59 9.62 -3.46 -14.68
CA ALA A 59 10.64 -2.44 -14.89
C ALA A 59 12.05 -2.94 -14.46
N PRO A 60 13.16 -2.35 -14.93
CA PRO A 60 14.48 -2.81 -14.51
C PRO A 60 14.73 -2.52 -13.02
N LEU A 61 15.41 -3.46 -12.33
CA LEU A 61 15.79 -3.27 -10.92
C LEU A 61 16.69 -2.04 -10.72
N SER A 62 17.50 -1.69 -11.72
CA SER A 62 18.36 -0.51 -11.68
C SER A 62 17.59 0.78 -11.44
N ALA A 63 16.39 0.95 -12.04
CA ALA A 63 15.60 2.17 -11.85
C ALA A 63 15.21 2.39 -10.37
N LEU A 64 14.87 1.32 -9.66
CA LEU A 64 14.63 1.36 -8.22
C LEU A 64 15.93 1.56 -7.43
N ALA A 65 17.00 0.87 -7.80
CA ALA A 65 18.29 0.98 -7.13
C ALA A 65 18.87 2.40 -7.24
N ASP A 66 18.78 3.04 -8.40
CA ASP A 66 19.18 4.43 -8.63
C ASP A 66 18.37 5.39 -7.76
N GLY A 67 17.07 5.09 -7.58
CA GLY A 67 16.18 5.84 -6.71
C GLY A 67 16.54 5.74 -5.23
N LEU A 68 17.33 4.74 -4.83
CA LEU A 68 17.81 4.50 -3.45
C LEU A 68 19.28 4.89 -3.25
N ALA A 69 20.05 4.97 -4.33
CA ALA A 69 21.49 5.24 -4.31
C ALA A 69 21.84 6.61 -3.71
N GLY A 70 23.07 6.75 -3.21
CA GLY A 70 23.61 8.03 -2.73
C GLY A 70 23.09 8.52 -1.38
N ARG A 71 22.22 7.78 -0.70
CA ARG A 71 21.71 8.14 0.63
C ARG A 71 22.73 7.88 1.73
N SER A 72 22.77 8.78 2.71
CA SER A 72 23.47 8.53 3.97
C SER A 72 22.81 7.40 4.76
N PRO A 73 23.52 6.74 5.69
CA PRO A 73 22.92 5.74 6.57
C PRO A 73 21.69 6.26 7.33
N GLN A 74 21.72 7.51 7.80
CA GLN A 74 20.56 8.10 8.49
C GLN A 74 19.37 8.27 7.55
N GLN A 75 19.59 8.75 6.32
CA GLN A 75 18.52 8.92 5.33
C GLN A 75 17.90 7.57 4.94
N ALA A 76 18.73 6.53 4.80
CA ALA A 76 18.27 5.18 4.54
C ALA A 76 17.42 4.64 5.71
N GLU A 77 17.82 4.88 6.95
CA GLU A 77 17.04 4.49 8.13
C GLU A 77 15.68 5.20 8.19
N THR A 78 15.65 6.51 7.95
CA THR A 78 14.40 7.29 7.89
C THR A 78 13.48 6.78 6.79
N MET A 79 14.03 6.43 5.62
CA MET A 79 13.28 5.83 4.51
C MET A 79 12.66 4.48 4.90
N VAL A 80 13.44 3.58 5.52
CA VAL A 80 12.95 2.28 6.00
C VAL A 80 11.84 2.45 7.03
N ARG A 81 11.98 3.43 7.95
CA ARG A 81 10.97 3.74 8.95
C ARG A 81 9.65 4.20 8.32
N ALA A 82 9.73 5.10 7.33
CA ALA A 82 8.55 5.57 6.60
C ALA A 82 7.81 4.40 5.92
N PHE A 83 8.52 3.57 5.16
CA PHE A 83 7.92 2.38 4.53
C PHE A 83 7.34 1.41 5.55
N SER A 84 8.01 1.20 6.68
CA SER A 84 7.51 0.34 7.75
C SER A 84 6.17 0.83 8.31
N THR A 85 6.03 2.14 8.53
CA THR A 85 4.77 2.76 8.96
C THR A 85 3.67 2.58 7.91
N TYR A 86 3.97 2.80 6.63
CA TYR A 86 3.03 2.54 5.54
C TYR A 86 2.55 1.07 5.53
N PHE A 87 3.46 0.10 5.62
CA PHE A 87 3.10 -1.32 5.62
C PHE A 87 2.30 -1.72 6.86
N GLN A 88 2.63 -1.19 8.04
CA GLN A 88 1.85 -1.42 9.26
C GLN A 88 0.41 -0.96 9.09
N VAL A 89 0.21 0.20 8.47
CA VAL A 89 -1.11 0.76 8.22
C VAL A 89 -1.91 -0.08 7.22
N VAL A 90 -1.30 -0.53 6.13
CA VAL A 90 -1.93 -1.46 5.17
C VAL A 90 -2.34 -2.76 5.87
N ASN A 91 -1.45 -3.33 6.68
CA ASN A 91 -1.72 -4.54 7.45
C ASN A 91 -2.88 -4.36 8.44
N ILE A 92 -3.01 -3.18 9.06
CA ILE A 92 -4.14 -2.86 9.96
C ILE A 92 -5.45 -2.77 9.16
N ALA A 93 -5.44 -2.12 7.99
CA ALA A 93 -6.61 -2.04 7.12
C ALA A 93 -7.11 -3.43 6.69
N GLU A 94 -6.19 -4.34 6.38
CA GLU A 94 -6.51 -5.73 6.05
C GLU A 94 -7.04 -6.53 7.27
N ARG A 95 -6.46 -6.30 8.46
CA ARG A 95 -6.85 -6.99 9.71
C ARG A 95 -8.22 -6.57 10.24
N VAL A 96 -8.59 -5.29 10.14
CA VAL A 96 -9.91 -4.80 10.61
C VAL A 96 -11.04 -5.40 9.77
N ARG A 97 -10.77 -5.76 8.51
CA ARG A 97 -11.77 -6.34 7.61
C ARG A 97 -11.78 -7.87 7.57
N SER A 98 -10.71 -8.54 7.96
CA SER A 98 -10.77 -9.99 8.18
C SER A 98 -11.45 -10.22 9.54
N PRO A 99 -12.76 -10.54 9.61
CA PRO A 99 -13.21 -11.26 10.80
C PRO A 99 -12.29 -12.48 10.86
N MET A 100 -11.71 -12.73 12.03
CA MET A 100 -11.07 -14.01 12.35
C MET A 100 -11.65 -15.09 11.45
N ALA A 101 -10.85 -15.63 10.52
CA ALA A 101 -11.25 -16.77 9.72
C ALA A 101 -11.95 -17.72 10.69
N CYS A 102 -13.26 -17.92 10.49
CA CYS A 102 -14.13 -18.64 11.39
C CYS A 102 -13.47 -19.99 11.69
N ARG A 103 -12.79 -20.06 12.83
CA ARG A 103 -12.11 -21.26 13.30
C ARG A 103 -12.53 -21.47 14.73
N MET A 104 -13.85 -21.56 14.94
CA MET A 104 -14.43 -22.32 16.04
C MET A 104 -15.74 -22.99 15.58
N HIS A 105 -15.64 -24.32 15.41
CA HIS A 105 -16.63 -25.38 15.61
C HIS A 105 -17.86 -25.54 14.69
N CYS A 106 -17.93 -26.69 13.98
CA CYS A 106 -19.13 -27.55 13.98
C CYS A 106 -18.83 -29.00 13.53
N SER A 107 -19.05 -29.96 14.46
CA SER A 107 -19.41 -31.38 14.34
C SER A 107 -18.53 -32.36 13.54
N THR A 108 -18.06 -33.46 14.12
CA THR A 108 -18.86 -34.53 14.75
C THR A 108 -18.09 -35.20 15.90
#